data_AF-A0A7S2D568-F1
#
_entry.id   AF-A0A7S2D568-F1
#
_cell.length_a   1.000
_cell.length_b   1.000
_cell.length_c   1.000
_cell.angle_alpha   90.00
_cell.angle_beta   90.00
_cell.angle_gamma   90.00
#
_symmetry.space_group_name_H-M   'P 1'
#
loop_
_entity.id
_entity.type
_entity.pdbx_description
1 polymer ?
#
loop_
_entity_poly.entity_id
_entity_poly.type
_entity_poly.pdbx_seq_one_letter_code
_entity_poly.pdbx_strand_id
1 'polypeptide(L)'
;VRNMNSSRFGKYNEMCFNPVGTLIGARVKTYLLEASRVVSQQEGERNYHVFYEMLFGLHDEMLDRFCLDPCSKYRLLYTSNAQPCPLDSSDAQRHSQQFADLRKALSTFVSPEVEQDIWECVAALIHLGEVEFEDLSSGS
;
A
#
# COMPACT_ATOMS: atom_id res chain seq x y z
N VAL A 1 5.97 -19.88 -11.24
CA VAL A 1 7.04 -18.84 -11.35
C VAL A 1 6.46 -17.55 -10.78
N ARG A 2 6.88 -17.14 -9.58
CA ARG A 2 6.21 -16.12 -8.75
C ARG A 2 7.04 -14.83 -8.82
N ASN A 3 6.57 -13.83 -9.54
CA ASN A 3 7.23 -12.52 -9.54
C ASN A 3 6.88 -11.81 -8.22
N MET A 4 7.84 -11.72 -7.31
CA MET A 4 7.64 -11.13 -5.98
C MET A 4 7.58 -9.59 -5.99
N ASN A 5 7.86 -8.96 -7.14
CA ASN A 5 7.84 -7.51 -7.32
C ASN A 5 7.20 -7.13 -8.68
N SER A 6 6.02 -7.69 -8.94
CA SER A 6 5.28 -7.43 -10.18
C SER A 6 4.63 -6.06 -10.13
N SER A 7 5.04 -5.14 -11.00
CA SER A 7 4.28 -3.91 -11.26
C SER A 7 2.91 -4.28 -11.82
N ARG A 8 1.84 -4.04 -11.05
CA ARG A 8 0.43 -4.29 -11.44
C ARG A 8 -0.24 -3.05 -12.03
N PHE A 9 0.55 -2.26 -12.74
CA PHE A 9 0.13 -1.11 -13.52
C PHE A 9 1.13 -0.90 -14.66
N GLY A 10 0.66 -0.42 -15.80
CA GLY A 10 1.49 0.05 -16.89
C GLY A 10 2.07 1.42 -16.55
N LYS A 11 3.38 1.60 -16.74
CA LYS A 11 4.06 2.89 -16.56
C LYS A 11 4.67 3.33 -17.89
N TYR A 12 4.28 4.51 -18.36
CA TYR A 12 4.85 5.16 -19.54
C TYR A 12 5.64 6.39 -19.11
N ASN A 13 6.95 6.34 -19.27
CA ASN A 13 7.84 7.47 -19.01
C ASN A 13 8.08 8.20 -20.34
N GLU A 14 7.61 9.43 -20.43
CA GLU A 14 7.77 10.32 -21.57
C GLU A 14 8.91 11.29 -21.29
N MET A 15 9.88 11.37 -22.20
CA MET A 15 10.97 12.35 -22.14
C MET A 15 10.65 13.49 -23.11
N CYS A 16 10.68 14.73 -22.61
CA CYS A 16 10.35 15.92 -23.38
C CYS A 16 11.64 16.59 -23.88
N PHE A 17 11.80 16.71 -25.19
CA PHE A 17 12.95 17.37 -25.82
C PHE A 17 12.51 18.66 -26.53
N ASN A 18 13.38 19.68 -26.51
CA ASN A 18 13.19 20.86 -27.34
C ASN A 18 13.57 20.58 -28.82
N PRO A 19 13.29 21.49 -29.77
CA PRO A 19 13.60 21.29 -31.20
C PRO A 19 15.08 21.08 -31.53
N VAL A 20 15.99 21.49 -30.62
CA VAL A 20 17.44 21.30 -30.78
C VAL A 20 17.96 20.04 -30.06
N GLY A 21 17.06 19.17 -29.56
CA GLY A 21 17.39 17.87 -28.98
C GLY A 21 17.81 17.89 -27.51
N THR A 22 17.64 19.01 -26.79
CA THR A 22 17.92 19.10 -25.35
C THR A 22 16.76 18.56 -24.53
N LEU A 23 17.04 17.72 -23.52
CA LEU A 23 16.05 17.25 -22.56
C LEU A 23 15.59 18.42 -21.68
N ILE A 24 14.30 18.73 -21.72
CA ILE A 24 13.68 19.85 -20.98
C ILE A 24 12.72 19.38 -19.89
N GLY A 25 12.39 18.09 -19.85
CA GLY A 25 11.54 17.54 -18.80
C GLY A 25 11.22 16.07 -19.02
N ALA A 26 10.48 15.51 -18.07
CA ALA A 26 9.93 14.16 -18.16
C ALA A 26 8.52 14.13 -17.56
N ARG A 27 7.68 13.23 -18.07
CA ARG A 27 6.33 12.99 -17.56
C ARG A 27 6.13 11.49 -17.37
N VAL A 28 5.52 11.10 -16.27
CA VAL A 28 5.13 9.71 -16.02
C VAL A 28 3.62 9.60 -16.16
N LYS A 29 3.15 8.65 -16.98
CA LYS A 29 1.74 8.29 -17.10
C LYS A 29 1.55 6.86 -16.62
N THR A 30 0.52 6.65 -15.81
CA THR A 30 0.13 5.34 -15.29
C THR A 30 -1.15 4.87 -15.96
N TYR A 31 -1.20 3.57 -16.23
CA TYR A 31 -2.29 2.91 -16.95
C TYR A 31 -2.63 1.57 -16.27
N LEU A 32 -3.89 1.15 -16.40
CA LEU A 32 -4.32 -0.22 -16.06
C LEU A 32 -3.92 -0.67 -14.65
N LEU A 33 -4.26 0.13 -13.63
CA LEU A 33 -4.13 -0.30 -12.25
C LEU A 33 -5.08 -1.49 -12.01
N GLU A 34 -4.56 -2.58 -11.45
CA GLU A 34 -5.35 -3.75 -11.05
C GLU A 34 -6.20 -3.46 -9.80
N ALA A 35 -7.22 -2.62 -9.92
CA ALA A 35 -8.03 -2.16 -8.79
C ALA A 35 -8.70 -3.30 -8.00
N SER A 36 -9.06 -4.41 -8.66
CA SER A 36 -9.64 -5.60 -8.01
C SER A 36 -8.72 -6.23 -6.96
N ARG A 37 -7.39 -6.05 -7.08
CA ARG A 37 -6.40 -6.56 -6.13
C ARG A 37 -6.53 -5.93 -4.76
N VAL A 38 -7.05 -4.69 -4.69
CA VAL A 38 -7.25 -3.99 -3.43
C VAL A 38 -8.26 -4.74 -2.57
N VAL A 39 -9.33 -5.27 -3.17
CA VAL A 39 -10.43 -5.91 -2.43
C VAL A 39 -10.36 -7.43 -2.39
N SER A 40 -9.60 -8.05 -3.29
CA SER A 40 -9.55 -9.51 -3.42
C SER A 40 -8.19 -9.98 -3.90
N GLN A 41 -7.68 -11.05 -3.29
CA GLN A 41 -6.42 -11.68 -3.69
C GLN A 41 -6.65 -13.19 -3.85
N GLN A 42 -5.94 -13.79 -4.82
CA GLN A 42 -5.91 -15.25 -4.95
C GLN A 42 -5.12 -15.87 -3.81
N GLU A 43 -5.34 -17.15 -3.53
CA GLU A 43 -4.61 -17.85 -2.47
C GLU A 43 -3.11 -17.78 -2.69
N GLY A 44 -2.38 -17.36 -1.65
CA GLY A 44 -0.96 -17.08 -1.71
C GLY A 44 -0.56 -15.78 -2.42
N GLU A 45 -1.48 -14.98 -2.97
CA GLU A 45 -1.15 -13.63 -3.41
C GLU A 45 -1.23 -12.63 -2.25
N ARG A 46 -0.54 -11.49 -2.41
CA ARG A 46 -0.56 -10.36 -1.48
C ARG A 46 -1.23 -9.16 -2.15
N ASN A 47 -1.67 -8.23 -1.32
CA ASN A 47 -2.10 -6.91 -1.78
C ASN A 47 -0.87 -6.03 -2.12
N TYR A 48 -1.09 -4.75 -2.42
CA TYR A 48 -0.01 -3.79 -2.69
C TYR A 48 0.93 -3.62 -1.49
N HIS A 49 2.22 -3.42 -1.78
CA HIS A 49 3.26 -3.36 -0.75
C HIS A 49 3.06 -2.25 0.27
N VAL A 50 2.49 -1.10 -0.15
CA VAL A 50 2.27 0.06 0.72
C VAL A 50 1.48 -0.27 2.00
N PHE A 51 0.55 -1.22 1.94
CA PHE A 51 -0.22 -1.63 3.13
C PHE A 51 0.68 -2.28 4.19
N TYR A 52 1.57 -3.19 3.76
CA TYR A 52 2.49 -3.88 4.66
C TYR A 52 3.63 -2.96 5.10
N GLU A 53 4.20 -2.19 4.16
CA GLU A 53 5.24 -1.20 4.43
C GLU A 53 4.76 -0.18 5.49
N MET A 54 3.57 0.38 5.32
CA MET A 54 2.97 1.29 6.31
C MET A 54 2.77 0.61 7.66
N LEU A 55 2.22 -0.60 7.67
CA LEU A 55 1.89 -1.30 8.91
C LEU A 55 3.13 -1.64 9.75
N PHE A 56 4.25 -2.03 9.12
CA PHE A 56 5.51 -2.34 9.83
C PHE A 56 6.47 -1.15 9.95
N GLY A 57 6.18 -0.03 9.27
CA GLY A 57 7.06 1.12 9.18
C GLY A 57 6.61 2.36 9.96
N LEU A 58 5.31 2.45 10.30
CA LEU A 58 4.83 3.50 11.19
C LEU A 58 5.35 3.31 12.62
N HIS A 59 5.56 4.42 13.32
CA HIS A 59 5.84 4.41 14.75
C HIS A 59 4.57 4.12 15.55
N ASP A 60 4.74 3.56 16.75
CA ASP A 60 3.65 3.15 17.65
C ASP A 60 2.61 4.27 17.86
N GLU A 61 3.04 5.52 18.06
CA GLU A 61 2.14 6.67 18.23
C GLU A 61 1.18 6.87 17.04
N MET A 62 1.66 6.62 15.82
CA MET A 62 0.85 6.76 14.61
C MET A 62 -0.03 5.53 14.37
N LEU A 63 0.46 4.35 14.71
CA LEU A 63 -0.35 3.12 14.70
C LEU A 63 -1.54 3.24 15.65
N ASP A 64 -1.29 3.71 16.88
CA ASP A 64 -2.32 3.99 17.88
C ASP A 64 -3.33 5.02 17.37
N ARG A 65 -2.84 6.13 16.79
CA ARG A 65 -3.69 7.17 16.21
C ARG A 65 -4.58 6.64 15.09
N PHE A 66 -4.08 5.70 14.29
CA PHE A 66 -4.82 5.09 13.18
C PHE A 66 -5.59 3.83 13.59
N CYS A 67 -5.53 3.42 14.86
CA CYS A 67 -6.11 2.18 15.36
C CYS A 67 -5.65 0.95 14.54
N LEU A 68 -4.37 0.91 14.19
CA LEU A 68 -3.77 -0.18 13.42
C LEU A 68 -2.86 -1.04 14.29
N ASP A 69 -2.91 -2.35 14.08
CA ASP A 69 -2.07 -3.33 14.76
C ASP A 69 -1.38 -4.23 13.72
N PRO A 70 -0.03 -4.26 13.67
CA PRO A 70 0.69 -5.11 12.72
C PRO A 70 0.45 -6.61 12.90
N CYS A 71 0.03 -7.05 14.08
CA CYS A 71 -0.31 -8.44 14.36
C CYS A 71 -1.74 -8.80 13.91
N SER A 72 -2.57 -7.80 13.58
CA SER A 72 -3.95 -8.03 13.19
C SER A 72 -4.09 -8.58 11.77
N LYS A 73 -5.01 -9.51 11.59
CA LYS A 73 -5.32 -10.12 10.29
C LYS A 73 -6.42 -9.35 9.58
N TYR A 74 -6.06 -8.21 9.00
CA TYR A 74 -6.97 -7.43 8.15
C TYR A 74 -7.39 -8.21 6.90
N ARG A 75 -8.70 -8.24 6.63
CA ARG A 75 -9.32 -8.88 5.46
C ARG A 75 -8.77 -8.35 4.15
N LEU A 76 -8.45 -7.05 4.10
CA LEU A 76 -7.89 -6.42 2.91
C LEU A 76 -6.46 -6.88 2.61
N LEU A 77 -5.69 -7.25 3.64
CA LEU A 77 -4.27 -7.58 3.52
C LEU A 77 -4.00 -9.09 3.43
N TYR A 78 -4.89 -9.92 3.99
CA TYR A 78 -4.65 -11.35 4.16
C TYR A 78 -5.83 -12.19 3.69
N THR A 79 -5.54 -13.19 2.85
CA THR A 79 -6.50 -14.24 2.51
C THR A 79 -6.83 -15.10 3.72
N SER A 80 -7.94 -15.85 3.66
CA SER A 80 -8.41 -16.69 4.77
C SER A 80 -7.35 -17.66 5.29
N ASN A 81 -6.45 -18.17 4.45
CA ASN A 81 -5.39 -19.10 4.87
C ASN A 81 -4.05 -18.42 5.17
N ALA A 82 -3.88 -17.13 4.86
CA ALA A 82 -2.67 -16.39 5.19
C ALA A 82 -2.63 -16.00 6.67
N GLN A 83 -1.42 -15.83 7.20
CA GLN A 83 -1.18 -15.33 8.56
C GLN A 83 -0.42 -14.01 8.49
N PRO A 84 -0.67 -13.08 9.44
CA PRO A 84 0.15 -11.90 9.60
C PRO A 84 1.63 -12.22 9.73
N CYS A 85 2.46 -11.34 9.19
CA CYS A 85 3.90 -11.48 9.27
C CYS A 85 4.36 -11.25 10.72
N PRO A 86 5.19 -12.15 11.32
CA PRO A 86 5.71 -11.94 12.66
C PRO A 86 6.57 -10.67 12.74
N LEU A 87 6.44 -9.92 13.85
CA LEU A 87 7.14 -8.65 14.08
C LEU A 87 8.67 -8.77 14.05
N ASP A 88 9.20 -9.90 14.53
CA ASP A 88 10.64 -10.20 14.63
C ASP A 88 11.22 -10.86 13.37
N SER A 89 10.39 -11.05 12.34
CA SER A 89 10.83 -11.67 11.09
C SER A 89 11.67 -10.73 10.23
N SER A 90 12.52 -11.30 9.38
CA SER A 90 13.28 -10.55 8.38
C SER A 90 12.39 -9.82 7.37
N ASP A 91 11.19 -10.33 7.11
CA ASP A 91 10.21 -9.70 6.23
C ASP A 91 9.63 -8.42 6.86
N ALA A 92 9.31 -8.43 8.16
CA ALA A 92 8.87 -7.24 8.89
C ALA A 92 9.95 -6.15 8.89
N GLN A 93 11.21 -6.52 9.16
CA GLN A 93 12.34 -5.58 9.08
C GLN A 93 12.49 -5.00 7.67
N ARG A 94 12.32 -5.84 6.62
CA ARG A 94 12.37 -5.37 5.24
C ARG A 94 11.25 -4.37 4.94
N HIS A 95 10.02 -4.64 5.37
CA HIS A 95 8.89 -3.72 5.17
C HIS A 95 9.10 -2.38 5.88
N SER A 96 9.61 -2.41 7.10
CA SER A 96 9.98 -1.20 7.84
C SER A 96 11.04 -0.37 7.10
N GLN A 97 12.09 -1.01 6.59
CA GLN A 97 13.12 -0.32 5.81
C GLN A 97 12.59 0.25 4.49
N GLN A 98 11.77 -0.51 3.77
CA GLN A 98 11.13 -0.07 2.52
C GLN A 98 10.22 1.14 2.76
N PHE A 99 9.51 1.17 3.89
CA PHE A 99 8.69 2.31 4.27
C PHE A 99 9.53 3.55 4.58
N ALA A 100 10.66 3.40 5.27
CA ALA A 100 11.57 4.51 5.52
C ALA A 100 12.10 5.11 4.21
N ASP A 101 12.47 4.27 3.25
CA ASP A 101 12.91 4.68 1.92
C ASP A 101 11.76 5.37 1.14
N LEU A 102 10.54 4.83 1.23
CA LEU A 102 9.34 5.40 0.61
C LEU A 102 9.04 6.79 1.18
N ARG A 103 9.01 6.96 2.51
CA ARG A 103 8.79 8.26 3.16
C ARG A 103 9.86 9.27 2.77
N LYS A 104 11.13 8.86 2.78
CA LYS A 104 12.23 9.71 2.34
C LYS A 104 12.04 10.18 0.91
N ALA A 105 11.67 9.30 -0.01
CA ALA A 105 11.39 9.68 -1.39
C ALA A 105 10.17 10.62 -1.49
N LEU A 106 9.08 10.30 -0.78
CA LEU A 106 7.84 11.06 -0.80
C LEU A 106 8.02 12.50 -0.31
N SER A 107 8.82 12.71 0.75
CA SER A 107 9.15 14.03 1.30
C SER A 107 9.85 14.97 0.31
N THR A 108 10.39 14.46 -0.80
CA THR A 108 10.97 15.30 -1.87
C THR A 108 9.91 15.93 -2.79
N PHE A 109 8.69 15.40 -2.77
CA PHE A 109 7.61 15.77 -3.68
C PHE A 109 6.38 16.38 -2.99
N VAL A 110 6.16 16.09 -1.71
CA VAL A 110 4.95 16.52 -0.97
C VAL A 110 5.31 17.16 0.37
N SER A 111 4.41 17.99 0.89
CA SER A 111 4.56 18.57 2.22
C SER A 111 4.21 17.54 3.32
N PRO A 112 4.67 17.74 4.57
CA PRO A 112 4.35 16.84 5.67
C PRO A 112 2.84 16.66 5.91
N GLU A 113 2.03 17.69 5.66
CA GLU A 113 0.57 17.65 5.81
C GLU A 113 -0.05 16.73 4.76
N VAL A 114 0.35 16.87 3.49
CA VAL A 114 -0.12 16.00 2.41
C VAL A 114 0.35 14.56 2.61
N GLU A 115 1.58 14.36 3.10
CA GLU A 115 2.07 13.03 3.46
C GLU A 115 1.19 12.38 4.54
N GLN A 116 0.80 13.14 5.56
CA GLN A 116 -0.11 12.64 6.60
C GLN A 116 -1.48 12.27 6.03
N ASP A 117 -2.07 13.10 5.17
CA ASP A 117 -3.34 12.82 4.50
C ASP A 117 -3.28 11.52 3.67
N ILE A 118 -2.14 11.26 3.02
CA ILE A 118 -1.91 10.02 2.26
C ILE A 118 -1.99 8.81 3.21
N TRP A 119 -1.30 8.86 4.36
CA TRP A 119 -1.31 7.75 5.32
C TRP A 119 -2.68 7.55 5.98
N GLU A 120 -3.39 8.63 6.29
CA GLU A 120 -4.77 8.58 6.78
C GLU A 120 -5.69 7.90 5.75
N CYS A 121 -5.54 8.21 4.46
CA CYS A 121 -6.29 7.56 3.39
C CYS A 121 -5.99 6.05 3.30
N VAL A 122 -4.72 5.66 3.41
CA VAL A 122 -4.33 4.23 3.37
C VAL A 122 -4.87 3.48 4.59
N ALA A 123 -4.81 4.07 5.78
CA ALA A 123 -5.39 3.50 6.99
C ALA A 123 -6.92 3.36 6.89
N ALA A 124 -7.61 4.37 6.35
CA ALA A 124 -9.05 4.33 6.14
C ALA A 124 -9.47 3.19 5.20
N LEU A 125 -8.68 2.89 4.16
CA LEU A 125 -8.95 1.76 3.27
C LEU A 125 -8.86 0.42 3.99
N ILE A 126 -7.90 0.25 4.90
CA ILE A 126 -7.77 -0.97 5.72
C ILE A 126 -9.05 -1.17 6.54
N HIS A 127 -9.49 -0.14 7.27
CA HIS A 127 -10.70 -0.19 8.10
C HIS A 127 -11.97 -0.40 7.28
N LEU A 128 -12.08 0.21 6.10
CA LEU A 128 -13.22 0.01 5.20
C LEU A 128 -13.35 -1.46 4.77
N GLY A 129 -12.23 -2.17 4.65
CA GLY A 129 -12.21 -3.61 4.33
C GLY A 129 -12.77 -4.52 5.44
N GLU A 130 -12.87 -4.02 6.67
CA GLU A 130 -13.40 -4.76 7.83
C GLU A 130 -14.90 -4.56 8.02
N VAL A 131 -15.54 -3.65 7.27
CA VAL A 131 -16.98 -3.41 7.38
C VAL A 131 -17.75 -4.61 6.80
N GLU A 132 -18.61 -5.19 7.63
CA GLU A 132 -19.54 -6.25 7.25
C GLU A 132 -20.98 -5.74 7.27
N PHE A 133 -21.80 -6.29 6.39
CA PHE A 133 -23.21 -5.98 6.30
C PHE A 133 -24.00 -7.25 6.62
N GLU A 134 -24.92 -7.16 7.56
CA GLU A 134 -25.84 -8.25 7.91
C GLU A 134 -27.22 -7.99 7.30
N ASP A 135 -27.81 -9.04 6.72
CA ASP A 135 -29.19 -8.99 6.23
C ASP A 135 -30.16 -9.05 7.42
N LEU A 136 -30.99 -8.02 7.56
CA LEU A 136 -32.00 -7.90 8.62
C LEU A 136 -33.08 -9.00 8.58
N SER A 137 -33.18 -9.76 7.50
CA SER A 137 -34.12 -10.88 7.34
C SER A 137 -33.65 -12.19 8.01
N SER A 138 -32.42 -12.23 8.51
CA SER A 138 -31.81 -13.43 9.13
C SER A 138 -32.16 -13.61 10.61
N GLY A 139 -32.80 -12.61 11.22
CA GLY A 139 -33.23 -12.61 12.61
C GLY A 139 -34.74 -12.79 12.75
N SER A 140 -35.22 -14.02 12.62
CA SER A 140 -36.57 -14.46 13.03
C SER A 140 -36.51 -15.82 13.69
#